data_AF-A0A950GCC7-F1
#
_entry.id   AF-A0A950GCC7-F1
#
_cell.length_a   1.000
_cell.length_b   1.000
_cell.length_c   1.000
_cell.angle_alpha   90.00
_cell.angle_beta   90.00
_cell.angle_gamma   90.00
#
_symmetry.space_group_name_H-M   'P 1'
#
loop_
_entity.id
_entity.type
_entity.pdbx_description
1 polymer ?
#
loop_
_entity_poly.entity_id
_entity_poly.type
_entity_poly.pdbx_seq_one_letter_code
_entity_poly.pdbx_strand_id
1 'polypeptide(L)'
;MLQACDGLCNKIRKYIVSLAWAPLLMIGSAWAQVPALRLLNSVEIPVSPTNTLPGTFSFDISFVDQSDGTYYLADRNNKAVDALFAESIVKQIVPNNGHAPFAGISPPVFSTATAGPNGVVPAFPWLFVTDAPSRVLNFDLRQNPPLTVSEV
;
A
#
# COMPACT_ATOMS: atom_id res chain seq x y z
N MET A 1 -60.08 -50.43 -40.19
CA MET A 1 -60.23 -51.62 -39.34
C MET A 1 -59.04 -51.62 -38.38
N LEU A 2 -59.16 -50.91 -37.25
CA LEU A 2 -59.43 -51.41 -35.89
C LEU A 2 -58.15 -51.88 -35.15
N GLN A 3 -57.83 -51.17 -34.05
CA GLN A 3 -57.21 -51.65 -32.79
C GLN A 3 -55.81 -52.32 -32.83
N ALA A 4 -54.89 -52.12 -31.88
CA ALA A 4 -54.84 -51.41 -30.60
C ALA A 4 -53.34 -51.20 -30.26
N CYS A 5 -52.83 -50.02 -29.88
CA CYS A 5 -52.97 -49.38 -28.56
C CYS A 5 -53.12 -50.41 -27.44
N ASP A 6 -52.02 -50.88 -26.83
CA ASP A 6 -52.04 -51.37 -25.43
C ASP A 6 -50.64 -51.62 -24.83
N GLY A 7 -49.57 -51.74 -25.64
CA GLY A 7 -48.23 -52.05 -25.10
C GLY A 7 -47.40 -50.86 -24.59
N LEU A 8 -47.56 -49.66 -25.16
CA LEU A 8 -46.62 -48.56 -24.95
C LEU A 8 -46.96 -47.68 -23.73
N CYS A 9 -48.23 -47.66 -23.31
CA CYS A 9 -48.72 -46.74 -22.27
C CYS A 9 -48.27 -47.14 -20.84
N ASN A 10 -47.92 -48.41 -20.61
CA ASN A 10 -47.56 -48.90 -19.27
C ASN A 10 -46.07 -48.79 -18.90
N LYS A 11 -45.16 -48.56 -19.86
CA LYS A 11 -43.72 -48.43 -19.57
C LYS A 11 -43.28 -47.00 -19.19
N ILE A 12 -44.02 -45.98 -19.59
CA ILE A 12 -43.70 -44.57 -19.27
C ILE A 12 -44.10 -44.19 -17.84
N ARG A 13 -45.11 -44.89 -17.29
CA ARG A 13 -45.67 -44.57 -15.96
C ARG A 13 -44.76 -44.89 -14.77
N LYS A 14 -43.73 -45.73 -14.94
CA LYS A 14 -42.83 -46.14 -13.84
C LYS A 14 -41.66 -45.19 -13.55
N TYR A 15 -41.36 -44.23 -14.42
CA TYR A 15 -40.23 -43.31 -14.22
C TYR A 15 -40.62 -41.90 -13.74
N ILE A 16 -41.91 -41.56 -13.73
CA ILE A 16 -42.36 -40.19 -13.41
C ILE A 16 -42.52 -39.95 -11.89
N VAL A 17 -42.46 -40.99 -11.05
CA VAL A 17 -42.84 -40.89 -9.62
C VAL A 17 -41.65 -40.69 -8.66
N SER A 18 -40.49 -40.18 -9.09
CA SER A 18 -39.34 -40.00 -8.16
C SER A 18 -38.76 -38.59 -8.02
N LEU A 19 -39.37 -37.54 -8.57
CA LEU A 19 -38.78 -36.19 -8.55
C LEU A 19 -39.52 -35.15 -7.69
N ALA A 20 -40.54 -35.54 -6.92
CA ALA A 20 -41.45 -34.57 -6.31
C ALA A 20 -41.33 -34.36 -4.80
N TRP A 21 -40.32 -34.89 -4.11
CA TRP A 21 -40.18 -34.70 -2.64
C TRP A 21 -38.72 -34.52 -2.20
N ALA A 22 -38.19 -33.32 -2.44
CA ALA A 22 -37.16 -32.72 -1.59
C ALA A 22 -37.31 -31.19 -1.65
N PRO A 23 -38.16 -30.58 -0.80
CA PRO A 23 -38.22 -29.14 -0.68
C PRO A 23 -37.00 -28.65 0.11
N LEU A 24 -36.34 -27.63 -0.46
CA LEU A 24 -35.82 -26.47 0.26
C LEU A 24 -34.87 -26.74 1.44
N LEU A 25 -33.56 -26.79 1.17
CA LEU A 25 -32.57 -26.12 2.04
C LEU A 25 -31.23 -25.91 1.30
N MET A 26 -31.25 -25.17 0.20
CA MET A 26 -30.03 -24.54 -0.32
C MET A 26 -30.06 -23.06 0.01
N ILE A 27 -30.18 -22.73 1.30
CA ILE A 27 -29.60 -21.49 1.82
C ILE A 27 -28.12 -21.81 2.02
N GLY A 28 -27.44 -22.08 0.90
CA GLY A 28 -25.98 -22.09 0.87
C GLY A 28 -25.59 -20.64 1.03
N SER A 29 -25.13 -20.30 2.22
CA SER A 29 -24.52 -19.03 2.60
C SER A 29 -23.91 -18.35 1.37
N ALA A 30 -24.51 -17.24 0.94
CA ALA A 30 -23.80 -16.26 0.16
C ALA A 30 -22.69 -15.77 1.09
N TRP A 31 -21.54 -16.46 1.04
CA TRP A 31 -20.31 -15.95 1.56
C TRP A 31 -20.19 -14.56 0.95
N ALA A 32 -20.29 -13.53 1.78
CA ALA A 32 -20.04 -12.17 1.34
C ALA A 32 -18.66 -12.21 0.69
N GLN A 33 -18.64 -12.22 -0.64
CA GLN A 33 -17.41 -12.19 -1.40
C GLN A 33 -16.88 -10.79 -1.16
N VAL A 34 -16.03 -10.66 -0.13
CA VAL A 34 -15.36 -9.42 0.17
C VAL A 34 -14.74 -8.97 -1.15
N PRO A 35 -15.04 -7.76 -1.63
CA PRO A 35 -14.52 -7.30 -2.90
C PRO A 35 -13.01 -7.52 -2.91
N ALA A 36 -12.51 -8.24 -3.92
CA ALA A 36 -11.08 -8.41 -4.07
C ALA A 36 -10.45 -7.01 -4.14
N LEU A 37 -9.33 -6.82 -3.44
CA LEU A 37 -8.58 -5.58 -3.53
C LEU A 37 -8.23 -5.34 -5.01
N ARG A 38 -8.68 -4.21 -5.55
CA ARG A 38 -8.33 -3.78 -6.91
C ARG A 38 -7.22 -2.75 -6.80
N LEU A 39 -6.04 -3.06 -7.35
CA LEU A 39 -5.02 -2.05 -7.58
C LEU A 39 -5.58 -0.99 -8.52
N LEU A 40 -5.63 0.25 -8.05
CA LEU A 40 -6.09 1.38 -8.86
C LEU A 40 -4.96 1.97 -9.68
N ASN A 41 -3.80 2.18 -9.04
CA ASN A 41 -2.64 2.77 -9.67
C ASN A 41 -1.34 2.33 -8.99
N SER A 42 -0.23 2.45 -9.70
CA SER A 42 1.14 2.33 -9.19
C SER A 42 1.89 3.62 -9.44
N VAL A 43 2.51 4.17 -8.40
CA VAL A 43 3.33 5.38 -8.51
C VAL A 43 4.79 4.98 -8.43
N GLU A 44 5.57 5.35 -9.44
CA GLU A 44 7.02 5.16 -9.42
C GLU A 44 7.67 6.26 -8.57
N ILE A 45 8.60 5.87 -7.70
CA ILE A 45 9.44 6.83 -6.97
C ILE A 45 10.57 7.27 -7.91
N PRO A 46 10.68 8.57 -8.27
CA PRO A 46 11.71 9.08 -9.13
C PRO A 46 13.05 8.95 -8.41
N VAL A 47 14.03 8.46 -9.15
CA VAL A 47 15.39 8.33 -8.66
C VAL A 47 16.01 9.73 -8.61
N SER A 48 16.41 10.17 -7.42
CA SER A 48 17.12 11.43 -7.25
C SER A 48 18.57 11.31 -7.73
N PRO A 49 19.23 12.42 -8.10
CA PRO A 49 20.64 12.41 -8.49
C PRO A 49 21.60 11.92 -7.39
N THR A 50 21.15 11.88 -6.13
CA THR A 50 21.95 11.43 -4.98
C THR A 50 21.94 9.91 -4.81
N ASN A 51 21.04 9.21 -5.51
CA ASN A 51 21.03 7.76 -5.55
C ASN A 51 22.12 7.25 -6.50
N THR A 52 23.22 6.78 -5.91
CA THR A 52 24.44 6.36 -6.63
C THR A 52 24.56 4.85 -6.74
N LEU A 53 23.65 4.07 -6.15
CA LEU A 53 23.75 2.61 -6.13
C LEU A 53 22.78 1.96 -7.13
N PRO A 54 23.29 1.17 -8.09
CA PRO A 54 22.43 0.44 -9.02
C PRO A 54 21.69 -0.70 -8.30
N GLY A 55 20.39 -0.81 -8.55
CA GLY A 55 19.60 -2.01 -8.26
C GLY A 55 19.29 -2.30 -6.79
N THR A 56 19.60 -1.40 -5.85
CA THR A 56 19.19 -1.53 -4.45
C THR A 56 18.21 -0.43 -4.10
N PHE A 57 17.02 -0.81 -3.62
CA PHE A 57 16.02 0.11 -3.10
C PHE A 57 15.81 -0.19 -1.61
N SER A 58 15.91 0.82 -0.75
CA SER A 58 15.82 0.72 0.69
C SER A 58 15.05 1.92 1.22
N PHE A 59 13.98 1.60 1.92
CA PHE A 59 13.24 2.50 2.78
C PHE A 59 13.06 1.80 4.13
N ASP A 60 12.63 2.55 5.14
CA ASP A 60 12.45 2.02 6.50
C ASP A 60 10.98 2.04 6.90
N ILE A 61 10.46 3.20 7.32
CA ILE A 61 9.05 3.36 7.64
C ILE A 61 8.34 4.31 6.66
N SER A 62 7.03 4.15 6.60
CA SER A 62 6.13 5.10 5.96
C SER A 62 4.95 5.44 6.86
N PHE A 63 4.36 6.61 6.68
CA PHE A 63 3.22 7.07 7.46
C PHE A 63 2.18 7.75 6.57
N VAL A 64 0.89 7.47 6.78
CA VAL A 64 -0.22 8.19 6.16
C VAL A 64 -0.76 9.21 7.15
N ASP A 65 -0.68 10.49 6.82
CA ASP A 65 -1.41 11.52 7.56
C ASP A 65 -2.91 11.35 7.28
N GLN A 66 -3.69 11.08 8.32
CA GLN A 66 -5.12 10.82 8.19
C GLN A 66 -5.92 12.11 7.94
N SER A 67 -5.35 13.28 8.23
CA SER A 67 -6.04 14.56 8.09
C SER A 67 -6.18 15.01 6.65
N ASP A 68 -5.15 14.76 5.83
CA ASP A 68 -5.11 15.13 4.43
C ASP A 68 -4.92 13.95 3.47
N GLY A 69 -4.52 12.76 3.96
CA GLY A 69 -4.27 11.58 3.15
C GLY A 69 -2.87 11.53 2.52
N THR A 70 -1.95 12.42 2.94
CA THR A 70 -0.56 12.42 2.45
C THR A 70 0.19 11.21 2.97
N TYR A 71 0.82 10.46 2.06
CA TYR A 71 1.70 9.33 2.37
C TYR A 71 3.16 9.79 2.36
N TYR A 72 3.84 9.62 3.49
CA TYR A 72 5.26 9.92 3.65
C TYR A 72 6.08 8.64 3.66
N LEU A 73 7.12 8.55 2.83
CA LEU A 73 8.02 7.41 2.71
C LEU A 73 9.45 7.85 3.06
N ALA A 74 10.09 7.19 4.03
CA ALA A 74 11.49 7.44 4.36
C ALA A 74 12.42 6.73 3.34
N ASP A 75 12.73 7.40 2.23
CA ASP A 75 13.55 6.88 1.13
C ASP A 75 15.05 7.13 1.37
N ARG A 76 15.76 6.04 1.71
CA ARG A 76 17.22 6.07 1.97
C ARG A 76 18.02 6.15 0.68
N ASN A 77 17.47 5.72 -0.44
CA ASN A 77 18.14 5.84 -1.73
C ASN A 77 18.18 7.28 -2.19
N ASN A 78 17.08 8.00 -2.01
CA ASN A 78 17.00 9.40 -2.37
C ASN A 78 17.56 10.34 -1.29
N LYS A 79 17.92 9.81 -0.12
CA LYS A 79 18.28 10.60 1.06
C LYS A 79 17.20 11.67 1.28
N ALA A 80 15.93 11.25 1.25
CA ALA A 80 14.78 12.13 1.28
C ALA A 80 13.58 11.44 1.95
N VAL A 81 12.61 12.24 2.39
CA VAL A 81 11.25 11.77 2.64
C VAL A 81 10.40 12.12 1.43
N ASP A 82 9.87 11.12 0.75
CA ASP A 82 8.94 11.33 -0.37
C ASP A 82 7.52 11.50 0.19
N ALA A 83 6.90 12.64 -0.12
CA ALA A 83 5.51 12.91 0.19
C ALA A 83 4.65 12.71 -1.06
N LEU A 84 3.72 11.76 -0.97
CA LEU A 84 2.80 11.35 -2.01
C LEU A 84 1.40 11.76 -1.62
N PHE A 85 0.64 12.25 -2.60
CA PHE A 85 -0.77 12.50 -2.44
C PHE A 85 -1.51 11.92 -3.64
N ALA A 86 -2.50 11.08 -3.37
CA ALA A 86 -3.19 10.29 -4.38
C ALA A 86 -2.20 9.49 -5.27
N GLU A 87 -2.14 9.81 -6.55
CA GLU A 87 -1.42 9.08 -7.60
C GLU A 87 -0.10 9.75 -8.00
N SER A 88 0.40 10.70 -7.22
CA SER A 88 1.59 11.45 -7.57
C SER A 88 2.46 11.79 -6.37
N ILE A 89 3.77 11.84 -6.61
CA ILE A 89 4.70 12.45 -5.68
C ILE A 89 4.54 13.95 -5.76
N VAL A 90 4.26 14.53 -4.60
CA VAL A 90 4.07 15.98 -4.48
C VAL A 90 5.39 16.64 -4.11
N LYS A 91 6.25 15.96 -3.34
CA LYS A 91 7.46 16.57 -2.80
C LYS A 91 8.49 15.55 -2.34
N GLN A 92 9.78 15.85 -2.53
CA GLN A 92 10.89 15.21 -1.81
C GLN A 92 11.41 16.17 -0.74
N ILE A 93 11.40 15.75 0.51
CA ILE A 93 11.79 16.56 1.66
C ILE A 93 13.19 16.14 2.09
N VAL A 94 14.12 17.09 2.11
CA VAL A 94 15.53 16.87 2.48
C VAL A 94 15.97 17.88 3.53
N PRO A 95 16.92 17.54 4.43
CA PRO A 95 17.50 18.47 5.37
C PRO A 95 18.06 19.70 4.65
N ASN A 96 17.78 20.89 5.18
CA ASN A 96 18.26 22.16 4.66
C ASN A 96 18.62 23.10 5.81
N ASN A 97 18.74 24.41 5.56
CA ASN A 97 19.02 25.40 6.61
C ASN A 97 20.30 25.11 7.43
N GLY A 98 21.35 24.61 6.77
CA GLY A 98 22.63 24.28 7.40
C GLY A 98 22.71 22.90 8.05
N HIS A 99 21.62 22.13 8.04
CA HIS A 99 21.61 20.75 8.56
C HIS A 99 22.23 19.76 7.56
N ALA A 100 22.91 18.74 8.08
CA ALA A 100 23.55 17.73 7.24
C ALA A 100 22.50 16.87 6.49
N PRO A 101 22.77 16.44 5.25
CA PRO A 101 21.87 15.55 4.49
C PRO A 101 21.57 14.26 5.24
N PHE A 102 20.47 13.59 4.91
CA PHE A 102 20.18 12.26 5.46
C PHE A 102 21.31 11.27 5.14
N ALA A 103 21.55 10.33 6.05
CA ALA A 103 22.66 9.37 5.93
C ALA A 103 22.58 8.56 4.63
N GLY A 104 21.37 8.28 4.16
CA GLY A 104 21.10 7.45 2.99
C GLY A 104 21.30 5.97 3.28
N ILE A 105 21.49 5.19 2.22
CA ILE A 105 21.91 3.80 2.31
C ILE A 105 23.30 3.65 2.96
N SER A 106 23.51 2.58 3.74
CA SER A 106 24.80 2.29 4.41
C SER A 106 25.36 0.89 4.09
N PRO A 107 25.81 0.64 2.85
CA PRO A 107 26.47 -0.62 2.51
C PRO A 107 27.77 -0.81 3.31
N PRO A 108 28.17 -2.05 3.65
CA PRO A 108 27.49 -3.33 3.39
C PRO A 108 26.47 -3.71 4.48
N VAL A 109 26.42 -2.97 5.59
CA VAL A 109 25.71 -3.39 6.80
C VAL A 109 24.20 -3.11 6.69
N PHE A 110 23.80 -2.14 5.84
CA PHE A 110 22.41 -1.70 5.63
C PHE A 110 21.62 -1.52 6.94
N SER A 111 22.33 -1.14 8.00
CA SER A 111 21.80 -1.04 9.36
C SER A 111 21.02 0.25 9.54
N THR A 112 19.94 0.20 10.30
CA THR A 112 19.17 1.38 10.75
C THR A 112 20.02 2.33 11.59
N ALA A 113 21.10 1.86 12.22
CA ALA A 113 22.02 2.70 12.99
C ALA A 113 22.94 3.56 12.11
N THR A 114 23.12 3.18 10.84
CA THR A 114 24.04 3.85 9.91
C THR A 114 23.37 4.35 8.63
N ALA A 115 22.13 3.94 8.36
CA ALA A 115 21.33 4.40 7.24
C ALA A 115 20.14 5.24 7.71
N GLY A 116 19.68 6.13 6.84
CA GLY A 116 18.41 6.84 7.02
C GLY A 116 18.03 7.67 5.78
N PRO A 117 16.86 8.34 5.78
CA PRO A 117 15.94 8.47 6.90
C PRO A 117 15.33 7.13 7.34
N ASN A 118 14.93 7.07 8.60
CA ASN A 118 14.41 5.87 9.25
C ASN A 118 12.91 6.00 9.55
N GLY A 119 12.58 6.79 10.57
CA GLY A 119 11.24 7.05 11.04
C GLY A 119 10.68 8.33 10.42
N VAL A 120 9.40 8.35 10.06
CA VAL A 120 8.70 9.59 9.69
C VAL A 120 7.33 9.64 10.36
N VAL A 121 7.00 10.76 11.00
CA VAL A 121 5.68 11.03 11.56
C VAL A 121 5.30 12.49 11.31
N PRO A 122 4.23 12.76 10.55
CA PRO A 122 3.65 14.08 10.41
C PRO A 122 2.78 14.42 11.63
N ALA A 123 2.85 15.67 12.04
CA ALA A 123 1.96 16.29 13.02
C ALA A 123 1.87 17.78 12.68
N PHE A 124 1.03 18.12 11.70
CA PHE A 124 0.97 19.47 11.13
C PHE A 124 0.96 20.57 12.22
N PRO A 125 1.82 21.60 12.13
CA PRO A 125 2.63 21.98 10.97
C PRO A 125 4.00 21.30 10.86
N TRP A 126 4.27 20.28 11.67
CA TRP A 126 5.59 19.66 11.80
C TRP A 126 5.68 18.30 11.13
N LEU A 127 6.88 17.96 10.67
CA LEU A 127 7.25 16.61 10.26
C LEU A 127 8.48 16.21 11.04
N PHE A 128 8.36 15.11 11.79
CA PHE A 128 9.48 14.54 12.53
C PHE A 128 10.07 13.38 11.72
N VAL A 129 11.38 13.43 11.49
CA VAL A 129 12.10 12.41 10.73
C VAL A 129 13.31 11.97 11.53
N THR A 130 13.46 10.68 11.75
CA THR A 130 14.67 10.14 12.39
C THR A 130 15.70 9.71 11.35
N ASP A 131 16.97 9.83 11.69
CA ASP A 131 18.09 9.50 10.81
C ASP A 131 19.30 8.99 11.60
N ALA A 132 20.21 8.31 10.93
CA ALA A 132 21.47 7.90 11.52
C ALA A 132 22.41 9.11 11.78
N PRO A 133 23.30 9.05 12.80
CA PRO A 133 23.54 7.93 13.72
C PRO A 133 22.79 8.07 15.06
N SER A 134 21.50 8.42 15.03
CA SER A 134 20.60 8.77 16.17
C SER A 134 20.32 10.26 16.26
N ARG A 135 19.63 10.78 15.25
CA ARG A 135 19.11 12.15 15.27
C ARG A 135 17.65 12.22 14.88
N VAL A 136 16.97 13.27 15.35
CA VAL A 136 15.60 13.61 14.96
C VAL A 136 15.60 15.00 14.34
N LEU A 137 15.23 15.08 13.07
CA LEU A 137 15.02 16.33 12.36
C LEU A 137 13.54 16.72 12.42
N ASN A 138 13.30 18.01 12.61
CA ASN A 138 11.97 18.60 12.53
C ASN A 138 11.89 19.53 11.31
N PHE A 139 10.83 19.40 10.51
CA PHE A 139 10.59 20.24 9.35
C PHE A 139 9.28 21.03 9.50
N ASP A 140 9.32 22.32 9.14
CA ASP A 140 8.12 23.16 9.03
C ASP A 140 7.42 22.94 7.68
N LEU A 141 6.29 22.23 7.69
CA LEU A 141 5.49 21.93 6.50
C LEU A 141 4.72 23.14 5.95
N ARG A 142 4.67 24.27 6.67
CA ARG A 142 4.08 25.52 6.16
C ARG A 142 4.96 26.18 5.10
N GLN A 143 6.22 25.80 5.02
CA GLN A 143 7.18 26.35 4.06
C GLN A 143 7.30 25.47 2.81
N ASN A 144 7.66 26.09 1.68
CA ASN A 144 7.85 25.40 0.42
C ASN A 144 9.18 25.83 -0.25
N PRO A 145 10.24 25.01 -0.22
CA PRO A 145 10.31 23.67 0.41
C PRO A 145 10.21 23.73 1.94
N PRO A 146 9.83 22.62 2.62
CA PRO A 146 9.76 22.56 4.07
C PRO A 146 11.13 22.86 4.68
N LEU A 147 11.16 23.71 5.70
CA LEU A 147 12.40 24.16 6.32
C LEU A 147 12.78 23.26 7.48
N THR A 148 14.03 22.80 7.55
CA THR A 148 14.55 22.14 8.74
C THR A 148 14.72 23.17 9.86
N VAL A 149 13.96 23.01 10.94
CA VAL A 149 13.90 23.98 12.05
C VAL A 149 14.75 23.56 13.24
N SER A 150 14.97 22.26 13.43
CA SER A 150 15.79 21.74 14.52
C SER A 150 16.28 20.33 14.22
N GLU A 151 17.36 19.97 14.90
CA GLU A 151 17.96 18.65 14.94
C GLU A 151 18.38 18.37 16.39
N VAL A 152 18.10 17.17 16.89
CA VAL A 152 18.49 16.68 18.21
C VAL A 152 19.15 15.32 18.07
#